data_AF-A0A3A8Z975-F1
#
_entry.id   AF-A0A3A8Z975-F1
#
_cell.length_a   1.000
_cell.length_b   1.000
_cell.length_c   1.000
_cell.angle_alpha   90.00
_cell.angle_beta   90.00
_cell.angle_gamma   90.00
#
_symmetry.space_group_name_H-M   'P 1'
#
loop_
_entity.id
_entity.type
_entity.pdbx_description
1 polymer ?
#
loop_
_entity_poly.entity_id
_entity_poly.type
_entity_poly.pdbx_seq_one_letter_code
_entity_poly.pdbx_strand_id
1 'polypeptide(L)'
;MQIQELNISATSKSALNSIGLTTVSQLAGQNYITLVNKFPKNYNLEPLIDELNTLGYLLPPNNEISIYDIPISKRLQNALIRNGVMYLSQLSSYPKEEILQFRNLGEKTAIELDQICQTYNIEMRTMISIKEYFDKYHLPTKIYPLLFKNNISCLDDFDHMTANTLYQICQDDYCLAMQTYYILLGKGIVFDSWQDKYIFEILPEKNAILIWKKYKISMLSQIPDCNEDALKERLSSSNSFTTAMKELISIR
;
A
#
# COMPACT_ATOMS: atom_id res chain seq x y z
N MET A 1 1.69 29.39 19.59
CA MET A 1 3.04 29.58 19.05
C MET A 1 3.03 29.32 17.55
N GLN A 2 3.53 30.26 16.76
CA GLN A 2 3.65 30.14 15.31
C GLN A 2 4.93 29.36 14.96
N ILE A 3 4.95 28.63 13.85
CA ILE A 3 6.18 27.96 13.38
C ILE A 3 7.29 28.97 13.07
N GLN A 4 6.93 30.21 12.73
CA GLN A 4 7.88 31.30 12.53
C GLN A 4 8.65 31.68 13.82
N GLU A 5 8.07 31.42 14.98
CA GLU A 5 8.67 31.69 16.30
C GLU A 5 9.59 30.55 16.77
N LEU A 6 9.60 29.40 16.08
CA LEU A 6 10.51 28.29 16.39
C LEU A 6 11.96 28.64 16.03
N ASN A 7 12.89 28.15 16.84
CA ASN A 7 14.33 28.25 16.59
C ASN A 7 14.80 27.15 15.61
N ILE A 8 14.26 27.20 14.39
CA ILE A 8 14.56 26.30 13.27
C ILE A 8 15.03 27.12 12.06
N SER A 9 15.70 26.49 11.09
CA SER A 9 16.24 27.19 9.93
C SER A 9 15.13 27.82 9.06
N ALA A 10 15.47 28.89 8.34
CA ALA A 10 14.53 29.55 7.41
C ALA A 10 14.01 28.58 6.32
N THR A 11 14.84 27.61 5.94
CA THR A 11 14.49 26.49 5.06
C THR A 11 13.40 25.60 5.68
N SER A 12 13.57 25.17 6.93
CA SER A 12 12.57 24.36 7.64
C SER A 12 11.25 25.10 7.86
N LYS A 13 11.30 26.40 8.17
CA LYS A 13 10.10 27.25 8.26
C LYS A 13 9.35 27.31 6.92
N SER A 14 10.09 27.50 5.83
CA SER A 14 9.51 27.55 4.48
C SER A 14 8.93 26.19 4.05
N ALA A 15 9.59 25.10 4.43
CA ALA A 15 9.14 23.73 4.18
C ALA A 15 7.82 23.42 4.90
N LEU A 16 7.71 23.80 6.18
CA LEU A 16 6.48 23.59 6.95
C LEU A 16 5.32 24.45 6.42
N ASN A 17 5.60 25.71 6.06
CA ASN A 17 4.59 26.59 5.46
C ASN A 17 4.10 26.07 4.10
N SER A 18 4.98 25.49 3.28
CA SER A 18 4.60 24.98 1.94
C SER A 18 3.65 23.79 2.01
N ILE A 19 3.67 23.03 3.10
CA ILE A 19 2.72 21.94 3.37
C ILE A 19 1.51 22.38 4.23
N GLY A 20 1.34 23.68 4.45
CA GLY A 20 0.21 24.26 5.18
C GLY A 20 0.29 24.14 6.70
N LEU A 21 1.44 23.76 7.26
CA LEU A 21 1.68 23.80 8.70
C LEU A 21 2.18 25.20 9.07
N THR A 22 1.37 25.97 9.78
CA THR A 22 1.67 27.36 10.19
C THR A 22 1.78 27.51 11.71
N THR A 23 1.08 26.67 12.47
CA THR A 23 1.04 26.71 13.94
C THR A 23 1.66 25.47 14.56
N VAL A 24 2.30 25.64 15.72
CA VAL A 24 2.96 24.54 16.44
C VAL A 24 1.94 23.49 16.92
N SER A 25 0.70 23.88 17.17
CA SER A 25 -0.40 22.95 17.45
C SER A 25 -0.68 21.97 16.32
N GLN A 26 -0.39 22.32 15.05
CA GLN A 26 -0.55 21.40 13.93
C GLN A 26 0.57 20.36 13.84
N LEU A 27 1.68 20.57 14.56
CA LEU A 27 2.75 19.58 14.73
C LEU A 27 2.38 18.54 15.81
N ALA A 28 1.51 18.89 16.76
CA ALA A 28 1.06 17.97 17.80
C ALA A 28 0.26 16.82 17.17
N GLY A 29 0.86 15.62 17.15
CA GLY A 29 0.29 14.42 16.52
C GLY A 29 0.85 14.10 15.13
N GLN A 30 1.76 14.91 14.58
CA GLN A 30 2.57 14.47 13.44
C GLN A 30 3.66 13.52 13.93
N ASN A 31 3.82 12.41 13.23
CA ASN A 31 4.95 11.51 13.32
C ASN A 31 5.76 11.54 12.00
N TYR A 32 6.90 10.86 11.96
CA TYR A 32 7.79 10.85 10.79
C TYR A 32 7.06 10.43 9.51
N ILE A 33 6.18 9.42 9.59
CA ILE A 33 5.41 8.92 8.44
C ILE A 33 4.42 9.97 7.92
N THR A 34 3.61 10.55 8.81
CA THR A 34 2.61 11.56 8.45
C THR A 34 3.24 12.82 7.88
N LEU A 35 4.41 13.21 8.39
CA LEU A 35 5.15 14.36 7.89
C LEU A 35 5.70 14.07 6.50
N VAL A 36 6.39 12.94 6.32
CA VAL A 36 6.99 12.55 5.02
C VAL A 36 5.93 12.46 3.92
N ASN A 37 4.74 11.92 4.22
CA ASN A 37 3.65 11.78 3.25
C ASN A 37 3.08 13.12 2.76
N LYS A 38 3.29 14.23 3.49
CA LYS A 38 2.86 15.57 3.07
C LYS A 38 3.84 16.24 2.13
N PHE A 39 5.09 15.77 2.06
CA PHE A 39 6.11 16.35 1.21
C PHE A 39 6.17 15.63 -0.16
N PRO A 40 6.61 16.34 -1.22
CA PRO A 40 6.88 15.72 -2.52
C PRO A 40 7.91 14.58 -2.41
N LYS A 41 7.74 13.54 -3.23
CA LYS A 41 8.72 12.43 -3.34
C LYS A 41 10.10 13.02 -3.65
N ASN A 42 11.11 12.68 -2.83
CA ASN A 42 12.51 13.15 -2.87
C ASN A 42 12.84 14.50 -2.19
N TYR A 43 11.92 15.09 -1.42
CA TYR A 43 12.31 16.23 -0.57
C TYR A 43 13.27 15.78 0.54
N ASN A 44 14.37 16.52 0.75
CA ASN A 44 15.31 16.21 1.83
C ASN A 44 14.74 16.68 3.17
N LEU A 45 14.21 15.73 3.94
CA LEU A 45 13.59 15.99 5.24
C LEU A 45 14.57 15.89 6.41
N GLU A 46 15.79 15.39 6.20
CA GLU A 46 16.75 15.17 7.31
C GLU A 46 16.99 16.46 8.13
N PRO A 47 17.26 17.63 7.54
CA PRO A 47 17.51 18.84 8.32
C PRO A 47 16.27 19.30 9.11
N LEU A 48 15.09 19.12 8.53
CA LEU A 48 13.82 19.47 9.18
C LEU A 48 13.53 18.52 10.35
N ILE A 49 13.76 17.23 10.16
CA ILE A 49 13.56 16.20 11.16
C ILE A 49 14.52 16.41 12.34
N ASP A 50 15.81 16.62 12.07
CA ASP A 50 16.82 16.85 13.12
C ASP A 50 16.47 18.09 13.97
N GLU A 51 16.07 19.18 13.32
CA GLU A 51 15.66 20.42 14.00
C GLU A 51 14.38 20.21 14.84
N LEU A 52 13.38 19.50 14.32
CA LEU A 52 12.13 19.23 15.04
C LEU A 52 12.32 18.20 16.17
N ASN A 53 13.20 17.22 16.00
CA ASN A 53 13.58 16.24 17.02
C ASN A 53 14.30 16.93 18.19
N THR A 54 15.25 17.83 17.90
CA THR A 54 15.97 18.61 18.91
C THR A 54 15.01 19.44 19.77
N LEU A 55 13.92 19.91 19.18
CA LEU A 55 12.88 20.68 19.87
C LEU A 55 11.79 19.81 20.53
N GLY A 56 11.85 18.49 20.36
CA GLY A 56 10.90 17.54 20.95
C GLY A 56 9.53 17.48 20.25
N TYR A 57 9.41 17.98 19.01
CA TYR A 57 8.14 17.99 18.27
C TYR A 57 7.88 16.71 17.47
N LEU A 58 8.93 15.97 17.09
CA LEU A 58 8.85 14.72 16.34
C LEU A 58 9.42 13.56 17.16
N LEU A 59 8.83 13.31 18.33
CA LEU A 59 9.20 12.12 19.09
C LEU A 59 8.60 10.89 18.40
N PRO A 60 9.37 9.79 18.24
CA PRO A 60 8.81 8.55 17.75
C PRO A 60 7.68 8.09 18.69
N PRO A 61 6.62 7.45 18.17
CA PRO A 61 5.58 6.84 18.99
C PRO A 61 6.19 5.94 20.07
N ASN A 62 5.51 5.82 21.22
CA ASN A 62 5.98 4.96 22.31
C ASN A 62 6.28 3.55 21.77
N ASN A 63 7.50 3.05 22.04
CA ASN A 63 8.06 1.78 21.59
C ASN A 63 8.57 1.69 20.14
N GLU A 64 8.56 2.77 19.36
CA GLU A 64 9.17 2.79 18.02
C GLU A 64 10.60 3.36 18.05
N ILE A 65 11.50 2.74 17.29
CA ILE A 65 12.90 3.15 17.18
C ILE A 65 13.09 3.83 15.83
N SER A 66 13.34 5.13 15.87
CA SER A 66 13.61 5.94 14.68
C SER A 66 14.97 5.60 14.07
N ILE A 67 15.04 5.58 12.74
CA ILE A 67 16.31 5.40 12.02
C ILE A 67 17.27 6.60 12.16
N TYR A 68 16.78 7.73 12.68
CA TYR A 68 17.58 8.93 12.96
C TYR A 68 18.29 8.86 14.31
N ASP A 69 17.76 8.08 15.25
CA ASP A 69 18.27 7.99 16.63
C ASP A 69 19.31 6.87 16.80
N ILE A 70 19.59 6.11 15.74
CA ILE A 70 20.48 4.95 15.76
C ILE A 70 21.79 5.22 15.00
N PRO A 71 22.93 4.70 15.48
CA PRO A 71 24.23 4.91 14.85
C PRO A 71 24.38 4.00 13.62
N ILE A 72 23.80 4.42 12.50
CA ILE A 72 23.83 3.69 11.23
C ILE A 72 24.58 4.46 10.14
N SER A 73 25.07 3.75 9.14
CA SER A 73 25.72 4.38 8.00
C SER A 73 24.72 5.25 7.23
N LYS A 74 25.19 6.39 6.71
CA LYS A 74 24.39 7.25 5.82
C LYS A 74 23.83 6.45 4.64
N ARG A 75 24.56 5.41 4.19
CA ARG A 75 24.13 4.55 3.09
C ARG A 75 22.92 3.70 3.48
N LEU A 76 22.93 3.09 4.67
CA LEU A 76 21.78 2.33 5.18
C LEU A 76 20.58 3.25 5.41
N GLN A 77 20.79 4.38 6.09
CA GLN A 77 19.74 5.37 6.35
C GLN A 77 19.06 5.83 5.06
N ASN A 78 19.86 6.21 4.05
CA ASN A 78 19.34 6.59 2.74
C ASN A 78 18.57 5.46 2.03
N ALA A 79 18.99 4.20 2.20
CA ALA A 79 18.27 3.06 1.63
C ALA A 79 16.90 2.88 2.32
N LEU A 80 16.83 3.02 3.64
CA LEU A 80 15.58 2.91 4.41
C LEU A 80 14.61 4.05 4.10
N ILE A 81 15.07 5.30 4.16
CA ILE A 81 14.25 6.50 3.86
C ILE A 81 13.61 6.40 2.47
N ARG A 82 14.40 6.00 1.46
CA ARG A 82 13.91 5.87 0.08
C ARG A 82 12.82 4.81 -0.08
N ASN A 83 12.78 3.81 0.80
CA ASN A 83 11.76 2.77 0.82
C ASN A 83 10.62 3.08 1.82
N GLY A 84 10.60 4.29 2.41
CA GLY A 84 9.57 4.72 3.35
C GLY A 84 9.70 4.13 4.76
N VAL A 85 10.86 3.56 5.08
CA VAL A 85 11.16 3.03 6.42
C VAL A 85 11.76 4.15 7.26
N MET A 86 10.99 4.62 8.24
CA MET A 86 11.36 5.64 9.22
C MET A 86 11.58 5.03 10.62
N TYR A 87 10.96 3.88 10.89
CA TYR A 87 11.11 3.14 12.13
C TYR A 87 11.55 1.70 11.87
N LEU A 88 12.38 1.15 12.76
CA LEU A 88 12.87 -0.22 12.63
C LEU A 88 11.75 -1.26 12.66
N SER A 89 10.66 -1.01 13.39
CA SER A 89 9.48 -1.90 13.44
C SER A 89 8.84 -2.13 12.07
N GLN A 90 8.95 -1.16 11.15
CA GLN A 90 8.41 -1.30 9.80
C GLN A 90 9.14 -2.39 9.01
N LEU A 91 10.40 -2.69 9.33
CA LEU A 91 11.17 -3.75 8.64
C LEU A 91 10.50 -5.13 8.77
N SER A 92 9.81 -5.42 9.88
CA SER A 92 9.06 -6.67 10.05
C SER A 92 7.83 -6.80 9.14
N SER A 93 7.42 -5.69 8.51
CA SER A 93 6.35 -5.65 7.49
C SER A 93 6.87 -5.88 6.07
N TYR A 94 8.20 -5.86 5.87
CA TYR A 94 8.82 -6.21 4.60
C TYR A 94 9.39 -7.63 4.67
N PRO A 95 9.21 -8.45 3.63
CA PRO A 95 9.90 -9.72 3.57
C PRO A 95 11.40 -9.47 3.37
N LYS A 96 12.24 -10.31 3.98
CA LYS A 96 13.71 -10.19 3.89
C LYS A 96 14.20 -10.05 2.44
N GLU A 97 13.55 -10.74 1.51
CA GLU A 97 13.87 -10.71 0.09
C GLU A 97 13.63 -9.33 -0.55
N GLU A 98 12.60 -8.58 -0.14
CA GLU A 98 12.37 -7.21 -0.62
C GLU A 98 13.40 -6.24 -0.04
N ILE A 99 13.74 -6.39 1.24
CA ILE A 99 14.73 -5.56 1.92
C ILE A 99 16.08 -5.67 1.21
N LEU A 100 16.49 -6.89 0.84
CA LEU A 100 17.74 -7.14 0.12
C LEU A 100 17.76 -6.54 -1.30
N GLN A 101 16.60 -6.25 -1.88
CA GLN A 101 16.47 -5.59 -3.18
C GLN A 101 16.43 -4.06 -3.07
N PHE A 102 16.51 -3.49 -1.86
CA PHE A 102 16.57 -2.04 -1.69
C PHE A 102 17.74 -1.46 -2.46
N ARG A 103 17.44 -0.41 -3.25
CA ARG A 103 18.47 0.30 -4.00
C ARG A 103 19.52 0.84 -3.03
N ASN A 104 20.79 0.60 -3.37
CA ASN A 104 21.98 0.93 -2.57
C ASN A 104 22.25 0.03 -1.35
N LEU A 105 21.49 -1.04 -1.13
CA LEU A 105 21.80 -2.05 -0.13
C LEU A 105 22.87 -3.02 -0.68
N GLY A 106 24.14 -2.69 -0.45
CA GLY A 106 25.26 -3.60 -0.77
C GLY A 106 25.50 -4.60 0.35
N GLU A 107 26.34 -5.61 0.13
CA GLU A 107 26.65 -6.66 1.10
C GLU A 107 27.01 -6.12 2.50
N LYS A 108 27.93 -5.15 2.58
CA LYS A 108 28.30 -4.51 3.85
C LYS A 108 27.13 -3.83 4.56
N THR A 109 26.25 -3.19 3.79
CA THR A 109 25.06 -2.50 4.31
C THR A 109 23.98 -3.49 4.75
N ALA A 110 23.87 -4.64 4.09
CA ALA A 110 22.98 -5.73 4.50
C ALA A 110 23.44 -6.37 5.82
N ILE A 111 24.75 -6.60 5.98
CA ILE A 111 25.33 -7.09 7.24
C ILE A 111 25.08 -6.11 8.38
N GLU A 112 25.30 -4.81 8.13
CA GLU A 112 24.99 -3.74 9.08
C GLU A 112 23.52 -3.77 9.50
N LEU A 113 22.61 -3.90 8.53
CA LEU A 113 21.16 -4.01 8.81
C LEU A 113 20.82 -5.25 9.64
N ASP A 114 21.37 -6.43 9.31
CA ASP A 114 21.17 -7.66 10.08
C ASP A 114 21.62 -7.48 11.55
N GLN A 115 22.77 -6.81 11.79
CA GLN A 115 23.28 -6.53 13.14
C GLN A 115 22.36 -5.58 13.93
N ILE A 116 21.82 -4.55 13.28
CA ILE A 116 20.87 -3.63 13.90
C ILE A 116 19.58 -4.36 14.26
N CYS A 117 19.04 -5.16 13.35
CA CYS A 117 17.84 -5.95 13.62
C CYS A 117 18.04 -6.90 14.80
N GLN A 118 19.21 -7.54 14.91
CA GLN A 118 19.54 -8.39 16.07
C GLN A 118 19.63 -7.58 17.37
N THR A 119 20.28 -6.41 17.33
CA THR A 119 20.47 -5.53 18.50
C THR A 119 19.13 -5.06 19.07
N TYR A 120 18.18 -4.75 18.19
CA TYR A 120 16.86 -4.24 18.56
C TYR A 120 15.76 -5.30 18.56
N ASN A 121 16.12 -6.58 18.46
CA ASN A 121 15.20 -7.72 18.44
C ASN A 121 14.07 -7.59 17.40
N ILE A 122 14.41 -7.12 16.20
CA ILE A 122 13.50 -7.00 15.07
C ILE A 122 13.55 -8.28 14.26
N GLU A 123 12.43 -8.99 14.20
CA GLU A 123 12.29 -10.19 13.40
C GLU A 123 12.06 -9.85 11.93
N MET A 124 13.00 -10.25 11.07
CA MET A 124 12.84 -10.21 9.62
C MET A 124 12.30 -11.54 9.13
N ARG A 125 11.01 -11.57 8.78
CA ARG A 125 10.35 -12.77 8.26
C ARG A 125 10.65 -12.93 6.76
N THR A 126 10.75 -14.17 6.32
CA THR A 126 10.92 -14.51 4.89
C THR A 126 9.58 -14.77 4.24
N MET A 127 9.49 -14.59 2.92
CA MET A 127 8.28 -14.90 2.16
C MET A 127 8.23 -16.36 1.67
N ILE A 128 9.23 -17.17 2.02
CA ILE A 128 9.40 -18.55 1.53
C ILE A 128 8.15 -19.39 1.83
N SER A 129 7.64 -19.36 3.07
CA SER A 129 6.47 -20.14 3.47
C SER A 129 5.21 -19.77 2.66
N ILE A 130 4.99 -18.47 2.43
CA ILE A 130 3.86 -17.97 1.63
C ILE A 130 4.02 -18.44 0.18
N LYS A 131 5.22 -18.31 -0.40
CA LYS A 131 5.46 -18.79 -1.77
C LYS A 131 5.23 -20.29 -1.89
N GLU A 132 5.85 -21.09 -1.03
CA GLU A 132 5.70 -22.54 -1.05
C GLU A 132 4.24 -22.98 -0.91
N TYR A 133 3.47 -22.30 -0.06
CA TYR A 133 2.04 -22.57 0.10
C TYR A 133 1.23 -22.18 -1.15
N PHE A 134 1.47 -20.97 -1.68
CA PHE A 134 0.64 -20.38 -2.73
C PHE A 134 1.06 -20.70 -4.16
N ASP A 135 2.29 -21.17 -4.39
CA ASP A 135 2.83 -21.47 -5.73
C ASP A 135 1.99 -22.50 -6.48
N LYS A 136 1.40 -23.45 -5.77
CA LYS A 136 0.47 -24.44 -6.35
C LYS A 136 -0.81 -23.83 -6.94
N TYR A 137 -1.17 -22.62 -6.51
CA TYR A 137 -2.36 -21.91 -7.00
C TYR A 137 -2.07 -20.97 -8.17
N HIS A 138 -0.81 -20.84 -8.59
CA HIS A 138 -0.41 -20.00 -9.73
C HIS A 138 -0.85 -18.53 -9.56
N LEU A 139 -0.76 -18.01 -8.34
CA LEU A 139 -1.08 -16.61 -8.07
C LEU A 139 -0.07 -15.66 -8.77
N PRO A 140 -0.49 -14.43 -9.14
CA PRO A 140 0.43 -13.46 -9.73
C PRO A 140 1.59 -13.11 -8.78
N THR A 141 2.82 -13.05 -9.29
CA THR A 141 4.02 -12.80 -8.46
C THR A 141 3.99 -11.50 -7.66
N LYS A 142 3.19 -10.52 -8.09
CA LYS A 142 3.01 -9.25 -7.39
C LYS A 142 2.16 -9.36 -6.12
N ILE A 143 1.35 -10.42 -5.96
CA ILE A 143 0.47 -10.54 -4.79
C ILE A 143 1.23 -10.99 -3.54
N TYR A 144 2.29 -11.80 -3.68
CA TYR A 144 2.95 -12.42 -2.52
C TYR A 144 3.43 -11.41 -1.47
N PRO A 145 4.09 -10.29 -1.83
CA PRO A 145 4.47 -9.30 -0.82
C PRO A 145 3.27 -8.60 -0.18
N LEU A 146 2.16 -8.49 -0.91
CA LEU A 146 0.92 -7.90 -0.42
C LEU A 146 0.23 -8.84 0.58
N LEU A 147 0.23 -10.15 0.32
CA LEU A 147 -0.23 -11.17 1.27
C LEU A 147 0.61 -11.14 2.55
N PHE A 148 1.94 -11.10 2.41
CA PHE A 148 2.86 -10.99 3.54
C PHE A 148 2.56 -9.77 4.43
N LYS A 149 2.38 -8.59 3.81
CA LYS A 149 2.05 -7.34 4.52
C LYS A 149 0.74 -7.40 5.28
N ASN A 150 -0.22 -8.17 4.79
CA ASN A 150 -1.54 -8.36 5.41
C ASN A 150 -1.60 -9.61 6.31
N ASN A 151 -0.46 -10.24 6.60
CA ASN A 151 -0.36 -11.48 7.38
C ASN A 151 -1.21 -12.63 6.83
N ILE A 152 -1.38 -12.69 5.51
CA ILE A 152 -2.08 -13.78 4.81
C ILE A 152 -1.06 -14.86 4.47
N SER A 153 -1.25 -16.04 5.03
CA SER A 153 -0.35 -17.17 5.00
C SER A 153 -0.99 -18.45 4.47
N CYS A 154 -2.31 -18.58 4.56
CA CYS A 154 -3.07 -19.72 4.02
C CYS A 154 -4.37 -19.26 3.30
N LEU A 155 -5.12 -20.23 2.74
CA LEU A 155 -6.42 -19.94 2.14
C LEU A 155 -7.47 -19.50 3.17
N ASP A 156 -7.46 -20.08 4.37
CA ASP A 156 -8.43 -19.77 5.43
C ASP A 156 -8.31 -18.31 5.90
N ASP A 157 -7.15 -17.67 5.72
CA ASP A 157 -6.97 -16.24 6.00
C ASP A 157 -7.81 -15.34 5.07
N PHE A 158 -8.37 -15.88 3.98
CA PHE A 158 -9.32 -15.18 3.12
C PHE A 158 -10.79 -15.38 3.53
N ASP A 159 -11.06 -16.25 4.51
CA ASP A 159 -12.42 -16.45 4.98
C ASP A 159 -12.99 -15.14 5.55
N HIS A 160 -14.25 -14.87 5.24
CA HIS A 160 -14.94 -13.62 5.62
C HIS A 160 -14.33 -12.34 5.02
N MET A 161 -13.38 -12.44 4.07
CA MET A 161 -12.94 -11.27 3.33
C MET A 161 -14.00 -10.83 2.33
N THR A 162 -14.12 -9.53 2.14
CA THR A 162 -14.90 -8.95 1.05
C THR A 162 -14.02 -8.76 -0.19
N ALA A 163 -14.62 -8.66 -1.37
CA ALA A 163 -13.88 -8.30 -2.58
C ALA A 163 -13.20 -6.91 -2.46
N ASN A 164 -13.78 -6.00 -1.67
CA ASN A 164 -13.15 -4.71 -1.38
C ASN A 164 -11.89 -4.83 -0.53
N THR A 165 -11.89 -5.71 0.49
CA THR A 165 -10.69 -6.00 1.27
C THR A 165 -9.58 -6.53 0.36
N LEU A 166 -9.90 -7.46 -0.54
CA LEU A 166 -8.95 -7.97 -1.52
C LEU A 166 -8.42 -6.86 -2.45
N TYR A 167 -9.31 -5.97 -2.92
CA TYR A 167 -8.92 -4.83 -3.76
C TYR A 167 -7.96 -3.87 -3.03
N GLN A 168 -8.21 -3.60 -1.74
CA GLN A 168 -7.33 -2.78 -0.90
C GLN A 168 -5.97 -3.46 -0.66
N ILE A 169 -5.95 -4.77 -0.42
CA ILE A 169 -4.71 -5.56 -0.33
C ILE A 169 -3.89 -5.42 -1.62
N CYS A 170 -4.56 -5.42 -2.77
CA CYS A 170 -3.95 -5.24 -4.08
C CYS A 170 -3.52 -3.79 -4.38
N GLN A 171 -3.56 -2.87 -3.40
CA GLN A 171 -3.17 -1.46 -3.54
C GLN A 171 -3.90 -0.76 -4.70
N ASP A 172 -5.20 -1.00 -4.79
CA ASP A 172 -6.09 -0.45 -5.82
C ASP A 172 -5.77 -0.90 -7.27
N ASP A 173 -4.89 -1.90 -7.45
CA ASP A 173 -4.65 -2.53 -8.75
C ASP A 173 -5.81 -3.47 -9.11
N TYR A 174 -6.74 -2.94 -9.90
CA TYR A 174 -7.93 -3.66 -10.34
C TYR A 174 -7.62 -4.97 -11.08
N CYS A 175 -6.59 -4.98 -11.93
CA CYS A 175 -6.24 -6.17 -12.69
C CYS A 175 -5.71 -7.26 -11.76
N LEU A 176 -4.86 -6.89 -10.81
CA LEU A 176 -4.29 -7.82 -9.82
C LEU A 176 -5.38 -8.37 -8.89
N ALA A 177 -6.28 -7.52 -8.40
CA ALA A 177 -7.40 -7.92 -7.54
C ALA A 177 -8.34 -8.88 -8.25
N MET A 178 -8.74 -8.56 -9.48
CA MET A 178 -9.62 -9.40 -10.30
C MET A 178 -8.98 -10.77 -10.59
N GLN A 179 -7.71 -10.82 -11.00
CA GLN A 179 -7.03 -12.10 -11.26
C GLN A 179 -6.95 -12.96 -9.99
N THR A 180 -6.55 -12.35 -8.88
CA THR A 180 -6.49 -13.02 -7.58
C THR A 180 -7.86 -13.53 -7.16
N TYR A 181 -8.91 -12.72 -7.33
CA TYR A 181 -10.30 -13.06 -7.01
C TYR A 181 -10.77 -14.32 -7.73
N TYR A 182 -10.62 -14.40 -9.07
CA TYR A 182 -11.06 -15.57 -9.82
C TYR A 182 -10.26 -16.83 -9.48
N ILE A 183 -8.96 -16.70 -9.20
CA ILE A 183 -8.15 -17.84 -8.76
C ILE A 183 -8.68 -18.37 -7.42
N LEU A 184 -8.91 -17.49 -6.44
CA LEU A 184 -9.42 -17.86 -5.12
C LEU A 184 -10.83 -18.46 -5.20
N LEU A 185 -11.73 -17.88 -6.00
CA LEU A 185 -13.06 -18.41 -6.25
C LEU A 185 -13.00 -19.81 -6.87
N GLY A 186 -12.10 -20.03 -7.82
CA GLY A 186 -11.85 -21.36 -8.42
C GLY A 186 -11.29 -22.40 -7.44
N LYS A 187 -10.85 -21.98 -6.25
CA LYS A 187 -10.41 -22.86 -5.15
C LYS A 187 -11.45 -23.01 -4.03
N GLY A 188 -12.64 -22.44 -4.21
CA GLY A 188 -13.76 -22.58 -3.28
C GLY A 188 -13.80 -21.51 -2.18
N ILE A 189 -12.97 -20.47 -2.25
CA ILE A 189 -13.06 -19.33 -1.33
C ILE A 189 -14.33 -18.54 -1.66
N VAL A 190 -15.12 -18.26 -0.63
CA VAL A 190 -16.33 -17.45 -0.73
C VAL A 190 -16.06 -16.10 -0.10
N PHE A 191 -16.26 -15.04 -0.86
CA PHE A 191 -16.12 -13.67 -0.38
C PHE A 191 -17.44 -13.17 0.19
N ASP A 192 -17.36 -12.42 1.28
CA ASP A 192 -18.50 -11.78 1.90
C ASP A 192 -19.01 -10.60 1.05
N SER A 193 -20.33 -10.37 1.11
CA SER A 193 -20.97 -9.26 0.44
C SER A 193 -20.54 -7.92 1.05
N TRP A 194 -20.43 -6.89 0.20
CA TRP A 194 -20.16 -5.51 0.63
C TRP A 194 -21.05 -4.52 -0.12
N GLN A 195 -20.93 -3.22 0.19
CA GLN A 195 -21.93 -2.19 -0.19
C GLN A 195 -22.09 -1.97 -1.69
N ASP A 196 -20.99 -1.95 -2.43
CA ASP A 196 -20.99 -1.88 -3.90
C ASP A 196 -20.39 -3.19 -4.42
N LYS A 197 -20.57 -3.54 -5.69
CA LYS A 197 -19.94 -4.73 -6.25
C LYS A 197 -18.96 -4.34 -7.34
N TYR A 198 -17.80 -4.98 -7.36
CA TYR A 198 -16.91 -4.89 -8.49
C TYR A 198 -17.50 -5.62 -9.70
N ILE A 199 -17.19 -5.13 -10.89
CA ILE A 199 -17.64 -5.74 -12.15
C ILE A 199 -17.15 -7.20 -12.27
N PHE A 200 -15.97 -7.51 -11.71
CA PHE A 200 -15.45 -8.88 -11.70
C PHE A 200 -16.22 -9.84 -10.77
N GLU A 201 -16.97 -9.33 -9.80
CA GLU A 201 -17.84 -10.17 -8.95
C GLU A 201 -19.10 -10.59 -9.71
N ILE A 202 -19.52 -9.79 -10.70
CA ILE A 202 -20.78 -9.95 -11.42
C ILE A 202 -20.59 -10.71 -12.73
N LEU A 203 -19.50 -10.42 -13.44
CA LEU A 203 -19.25 -10.90 -14.80
C LEU A 203 -18.08 -11.90 -14.84
N PRO A 204 -17.98 -12.72 -15.90
CA PRO A 204 -16.78 -13.53 -16.14
C PRO A 204 -15.54 -12.68 -16.42
N GLU A 205 -14.35 -13.23 -16.15
CA GLU A 205 -13.07 -12.52 -16.24
C GLU A 205 -12.86 -11.79 -17.57
N LYS A 206 -13.14 -12.46 -18.69
CA LYS A 206 -12.98 -11.89 -20.04
C LYS A 206 -13.78 -10.60 -20.23
N ASN A 207 -14.99 -10.55 -19.67
CA ASN A 207 -15.91 -9.43 -19.79
C ASN A 207 -15.52 -8.30 -18.84
N ALA A 208 -15.17 -8.63 -17.60
CA ALA A 208 -14.69 -7.65 -16.62
C ALA A 208 -13.41 -6.95 -17.09
N ILE A 209 -12.46 -7.70 -17.66
CA ILE A 209 -11.24 -7.15 -18.29
C ILE A 209 -11.59 -6.18 -19.42
N LEU A 210 -12.54 -6.53 -20.27
CA LEU A 210 -12.90 -5.72 -21.43
C LEU A 210 -13.51 -4.38 -20.99
N ILE A 211 -14.40 -4.40 -20.00
CA ILE A 211 -15.01 -3.20 -19.42
C ILE A 211 -13.93 -2.31 -18.81
N TRP A 212 -13.04 -2.87 -17.99
CA TRP A 212 -11.97 -2.12 -17.36
C TRP A 212 -11.01 -1.51 -18.40
N LYS A 213 -10.58 -2.29 -19.40
CA LYS A 213 -9.64 -1.80 -20.43
C LYS A 213 -10.24 -0.69 -21.28
N LYS A 214 -11.52 -0.80 -21.64
CA LYS A 214 -12.16 0.12 -22.58
C LYS A 214 -12.77 1.35 -21.93
N TYR A 215 -13.37 1.19 -20.75
CA TYR A 215 -14.17 2.24 -20.11
C TYR A 215 -13.66 2.66 -18.73
N LYS A 216 -12.66 1.95 -18.18
CA LYS A 216 -12.11 2.21 -16.83
C LYS A 216 -13.17 2.16 -15.72
N ILE A 217 -14.20 1.33 -15.94
CA ILE A 217 -15.24 1.03 -14.96
C ILE A 217 -14.81 -0.21 -14.17
N SER A 218 -14.76 -0.08 -12.85
CA SER A 218 -14.39 -1.12 -11.90
C SER A 218 -15.57 -1.56 -11.02
N MET A 219 -16.54 -0.69 -10.78
CA MET A 219 -17.67 -0.94 -9.87
C MET A 219 -19.02 -0.78 -10.57
N LEU A 220 -20.05 -1.43 -10.02
CA LEU A 220 -21.41 -1.36 -10.54
C LEU A 220 -22.01 0.04 -10.41
N SER A 221 -21.77 0.74 -9.29
CA SER A 221 -22.25 2.12 -9.06
C SER A 221 -21.82 3.13 -10.13
N GLN A 222 -20.75 2.84 -10.87
CA GLN A 222 -20.27 3.70 -11.96
C GLN A 222 -21.11 3.55 -13.24
N ILE A 223 -21.99 2.56 -13.32
CA ILE A 223 -22.94 2.36 -14.40
C ILE A 223 -24.30 2.92 -13.96
N PRO A 224 -24.78 4.03 -14.57
CA PRO A 224 -26.04 4.64 -14.16
C PRO A 224 -27.23 3.70 -14.39
N ASP A 225 -28.17 3.71 -13.44
CA ASP A 225 -29.44 2.96 -13.49
C ASP A 225 -29.29 1.46 -13.79
N CYS A 226 -28.15 0.87 -13.41
CA CYS A 226 -27.82 -0.52 -13.69
C CYS A 226 -27.64 -1.29 -12.37
N ASN A 227 -28.52 -2.27 -12.14
CA ASN A 227 -28.37 -3.24 -11.06
C ASN A 227 -27.73 -4.54 -11.59
N GLU A 228 -27.39 -5.46 -10.69
CA GLU A 228 -26.71 -6.72 -11.04
C GLU A 228 -27.48 -7.54 -12.10
N ASP A 229 -28.80 -7.67 -11.93
CA ASP A 229 -29.66 -8.44 -12.82
C ASP A 229 -29.79 -7.79 -14.19
N ALA A 230 -29.98 -6.46 -14.25
CA ALA A 230 -30.05 -5.70 -15.49
C ALA A 230 -28.74 -5.76 -16.27
N LEU A 231 -27.59 -5.78 -15.58
CA LEU A 231 -26.28 -5.93 -16.21
C LEU A 231 -26.16 -7.32 -16.84
N LYS A 232 -26.50 -8.38 -16.11
CA LYS A 232 -26.46 -9.76 -16.64
C LYS A 232 -27.42 -9.94 -17.81
N GLU A 233 -28.65 -9.47 -17.68
CA GLU A 233 -29.69 -9.61 -18.70
C GLU A 233 -29.33 -8.92 -20.02
N ARG A 234 -28.89 -7.65 -19.96
CA ARG A 234 -28.49 -6.89 -21.16
C ARG A 234 -27.27 -7.48 -21.88
N LEU A 235 -26.36 -8.09 -21.12
CA LEU A 235 -25.19 -8.75 -21.68
C LEU A 235 -25.54 -10.11 -22.29
N SER A 236 -26.56 -10.79 -21.77
CA SER A 236 -27.10 -12.03 -22.35
C SER A 236 -27.98 -11.78 -23.58
N SER A 237 -28.68 -10.64 -23.65
CA SER A 237 -29.61 -10.31 -24.74
C SER A 237 -28.96 -9.66 -25.97
N SER A 238 -27.73 -9.18 -25.85
CA SER A 238 -27.06 -8.45 -26.94
C SER A 238 -26.23 -9.36 -27.83
N ASN A 239 -26.36 -9.16 -29.15
CA ASN A 239 -25.55 -9.84 -30.16
C ASN A 239 -24.04 -9.51 -30.05
N SER A 240 -23.67 -8.44 -29.34
CA SER A 240 -22.29 -8.10 -29.05
C SER A 240 -22.16 -7.39 -27.71
N PHE A 241 -21.36 -7.95 -26.80
CA PHE A 241 -21.00 -7.36 -25.50
C PHE A 241 -20.56 -5.89 -25.63
N THR A 242 -19.82 -5.58 -26.70
CA THR A 242 -19.29 -4.23 -26.92
C THR A 242 -20.39 -3.23 -27.26
N THR A 243 -21.45 -3.68 -27.93
CA THR A 243 -22.64 -2.87 -28.27
C THR A 243 -23.50 -2.64 -27.03
N ALA A 244 -23.82 -3.70 -26.27
CA ALA A 244 -24.53 -3.58 -24.99
C ALA A 244 -23.86 -2.59 -24.02
N MET A 245 -22.53 -2.67 -23.87
CA MET A 245 -21.81 -1.74 -23.00
C MET A 245 -21.80 -0.32 -23.52
N LYS A 246 -21.78 -0.11 -24.85
CA LYS A 246 -21.92 1.25 -25.41
C LYS A 246 -23.30 1.83 -25.09
N GLU A 247 -24.36 1.06 -25.27
CA GLU A 247 -25.72 1.49 -24.95
C GLU A 247 -25.90 1.79 -23.46
N LEU A 248 -25.30 0.99 -22.58
CA LEU A 248 -25.32 1.22 -21.12
C LEU A 248 -24.58 2.49 -20.69
N ILE A 249 -23.45 2.80 -21.32
CA ILE A 249 -22.59 3.93 -20.92
C ILE A 249 -22.96 5.22 -21.68
N SER A 250 -23.61 5.12 -22.84
CA SER A 250 -23.97 6.24 -23.71
C SER A 250 -25.26 6.96 -23.29
N ILE A 251 -25.93 6.54 -22.21
CA ILE A 251 -27.04 7.28 -21.59
C ILE A 251 -26.45 8.39 -20.69
N ARG A 252 -25.56 9.21 -21.26
CA ARG A 252 -24.92 10.33 -20.57
C ARG A 252 -25.41 11.65 -21.16
#